data_AF-A0A3S0UGJ2-F1
#
_entry.id   AF-A0A3S0UGJ2-F1
#
_cell.length_a   1.000
_cell.length_b   1.000
_cell.length_c   1.000
_cell.angle_alpha   90.00
_cell.angle_beta   90.00
_cell.angle_gamma   90.00
#
_symmetry.space_group_name_H-M   'P 1'
#
loop_
_entity.id
_entity.type
_entity.pdbx_description
1 polymer ?
#
loop_
_entity_poly.entity_id
_entity_poly.type
_entity_poly.pdbx_seq_one_letter_code
_entity_poly.pdbx_strand_id
1 'polypeptide(L)'
;LAEGVRRLTARPERPVGLALLDQRLVSGIGNIYRCETLLLAGIDPHRPIGEVEDVAGLVLLARDLLRANVPPAAPATGARRRTTGVRPNPGRPFGVEVLVPAGPSPGTAPGRTPGTAPGRTPSYWVYGHDRTPCLRCRGPVRQEDYGSPEDDARRLWWCPHCQR
;
A
#
# COMPACT_ATOMS: atom_id res chain seq x y z
N LEU A 1 7.43 6.83 -15.68
CA LEU A 1 7.91 5.60 -14.99
C LEU A 1 9.43 5.57 -14.93
N ALA A 2 10.12 5.52 -16.09
CA ALA A 2 11.59 5.47 -16.15
C ALA A 2 12.30 6.53 -15.29
N GLU A 3 11.84 7.79 -15.35
CA GLU A 3 12.35 8.88 -14.51
C GLU A 3 12.27 8.58 -13.01
N GLY A 4 11.10 8.12 -12.54
CA GLY A 4 10.87 7.83 -11.13
C GLY A 4 11.73 6.66 -10.65
N VAL A 5 11.86 5.62 -11.47
CA VAL A 5 12.75 4.48 -11.19
C VAL A 5 14.19 4.98 -11.07
N ARG A 6 14.68 5.79 -12.02
CA ARG A 6 16.04 6.34 -11.97
C ARG A 6 16.30 7.14 -10.69
N ARG A 7 15.35 7.96 -10.25
CA ARG A 7 15.47 8.74 -9.00
C ARG A 7 15.50 7.84 -7.78
N LEU A 8 14.63 6.82 -7.72
CA LEU A 8 14.58 5.86 -6.62
C LEU A 8 15.89 5.07 -6.49
N THR A 9 16.47 4.64 -7.61
CA THR A 9 17.69 3.83 -7.62
C THR A 9 18.98 4.65 -7.59
N ALA A 10 18.90 5.98 -7.54
CA ALA A 10 20.08 6.85 -7.51
C ALA A 10 20.90 6.74 -6.22
N ARG A 11 20.28 6.27 -5.13
CA ARG A 11 20.91 5.98 -3.82
C ARG A 11 20.57 4.54 -3.42
N PRO A 12 21.26 3.54 -4.00
CA PRO A 12 20.87 2.12 -3.90
C PRO A 12 20.91 1.58 -2.46
N GLU A 13 21.70 2.18 -1.58
CA GLU A 13 21.82 1.86 -0.16
C GLU A 13 20.61 2.29 0.67
N ARG A 14 19.79 3.21 0.16
CA ARG A 14 18.64 3.74 0.89
C ARG A 14 17.61 2.62 1.07
N PRO A 15 17.07 2.43 2.30
CA PRO A 15 15.98 1.49 2.52
C PRO A 15 14.78 1.76 1.62
N VAL A 16 14.23 0.72 1.00
CA VAL A 16 13.11 0.82 0.05
C VAL A 16 11.89 1.49 0.68
N GLY A 17 11.63 1.26 1.97
CA GLY A 17 10.55 1.92 2.69
C GLY A 17 10.75 3.44 2.80
N LEU A 18 11.97 3.93 2.94
CA LEU A 18 12.25 5.37 2.98
C LEU A 18 12.31 5.99 1.59
N ALA A 19 12.78 5.25 0.60
CA ALA A 19 12.81 5.72 -0.79
C ALA A 19 11.38 5.90 -1.34
N LEU A 20 10.47 4.96 -1.06
CA LEU A 20 9.06 5.06 -1.50
C LEU A 20 8.27 6.18 -0.81
N LEU A 21 8.67 6.61 0.39
CA LEU A 21 7.99 7.68 1.12
C LEU A 21 8.46 9.08 0.66
N ASP A 22 9.66 9.18 0.06
CA ASP A 22 10.24 10.44 -0.36
C ASP A 22 9.50 11.03 -1.57
N GLN A 23 8.67 12.05 -1.30
CA GLN A 23 7.83 12.71 -2.30
C GLN A 23 8.66 13.42 -3.40
N ARG A 24 9.96 13.65 -3.20
CA ARG A 24 10.86 14.22 -4.22
C ARG A 24 11.25 13.18 -5.28
N LEU A 25 11.26 11.89 -4.92
CA LEU A 25 11.62 10.79 -5.80
C LEU A 25 10.40 10.33 -6.62
N VAL A 26 9.30 10.01 -5.93
CA VAL A 26 8.01 9.64 -6.54
C VAL A 26 6.88 10.18 -5.66
N SER A 27 6.08 11.09 -6.21
CA SER A 27 4.95 11.70 -5.49
C SER A 27 3.73 10.77 -5.42
N GLY A 28 2.96 10.88 -4.33
CA GLY A 28 1.66 10.23 -4.16
C GLY A 28 1.72 8.95 -3.33
N ILE A 29 2.89 8.32 -3.19
CA ILE A 29 3.07 7.16 -2.32
C ILE A 29 3.20 7.66 -0.88
N GLY A 30 2.08 7.66 -0.15
CA GLY A 30 2.05 7.95 1.28
C GLY A 30 2.23 6.69 2.15
N ASN A 31 2.20 6.87 3.47
CA ASN A 31 2.51 5.81 4.43
C ASN A 31 1.62 4.55 4.29
N ILE A 32 0.33 4.71 3.99
CA ILE A 32 -0.58 3.60 3.67
C ILE A 32 -0.01 2.78 2.50
N TYR A 33 0.18 3.45 1.36
CA TYR A 33 0.56 2.77 0.13
C TYR A 33 1.97 2.19 0.20
N ARG A 34 2.91 2.82 0.92
CA ARG A 34 4.22 2.21 1.21
C ARG A 34 4.06 0.85 1.89
N CYS A 35 3.39 0.81 3.05
CA CYS A 35 3.28 -0.40 3.86
C CYS A 35 2.58 -1.52 3.08
N GLU A 36 1.48 -1.16 2.41
CA GLU A 36 0.64 -2.10 1.68
C GLU A 36 1.33 -2.62 0.41
N THR A 37 2.02 -1.75 -0.34
CA THR A 37 2.78 -2.17 -1.53
C THR A 37 3.89 -3.14 -1.16
N LEU A 38 4.68 -2.84 -0.12
CA LEU A 38 5.80 -3.69 0.30
C LEU A 38 5.33 -5.04 0.83
N LEU A 39 4.21 -5.10 1.55
CA LEU A 39 3.64 -6.37 1.97
C LEU A 39 3.18 -7.22 0.78
N LEU A 40 2.47 -6.61 -0.18
CA LEU A 40 1.99 -7.32 -1.36
C LEU A 40 3.15 -7.81 -2.23
N ALA A 41 4.20 -7.01 -2.35
CA ALA A 41 5.45 -7.39 -3.00
C ALA A 41 6.27 -8.42 -2.21
N GLY A 42 6.01 -8.57 -0.90
CA GLY A 42 6.78 -9.46 -0.02
C GLY A 42 8.18 -8.96 0.30
N ILE A 43 8.42 -7.64 0.21
CA ILE A 43 9.74 -7.02 0.36
C ILE A 43 9.87 -6.43 1.77
N ASP A 44 10.97 -6.72 2.45
CA ASP A 44 11.34 -6.05 3.71
C ASP A 44 11.51 -4.54 3.50
N PRO A 45 10.82 -3.67 4.28
CA PRO A 45 10.98 -2.22 4.17
C PRO A 45 12.41 -1.72 4.38
N HIS A 46 13.25 -2.45 5.11
CA HIS A 46 14.64 -2.12 5.39
C HIS A 46 15.59 -2.52 4.27
N ARG A 47 15.14 -3.34 3.32
CA ARG A 47 15.97 -3.79 2.20
C ARG A 47 16.50 -2.58 1.41
N PRO A 48 17.80 -2.51 1.11
CA PRO A 48 18.35 -1.50 0.21
C PRO A 48 17.62 -1.52 -1.14
N ILE A 49 17.23 -0.36 -1.66
CA ILE A 49 16.46 -0.31 -2.91
C ILE A 49 17.24 -0.83 -4.13
N GLY A 50 18.58 -0.82 -4.06
CA GLY A 50 19.44 -1.44 -5.07
C GLY A 50 19.34 -2.97 -5.12
N GLU A 51 18.82 -3.61 -4.07
CA GLU A 51 18.59 -5.07 -4.00
C GLU A 51 17.16 -5.47 -4.42
N VAL A 52 16.33 -4.50 -4.81
CA VAL A 52 14.98 -4.78 -5.31
C VAL A 52 15.04 -5.05 -6.80
N GLU A 53 14.77 -6.30 -7.19
CA GLU A 53 14.85 -6.74 -8.59
C GLU A 53 13.90 -5.97 -9.53
N ASP A 54 12.65 -5.72 -9.09
CA ASP A 54 11.62 -5.08 -9.91
C ASP A 54 11.09 -3.78 -9.29
N VAL A 55 11.93 -2.75 -9.25
CA VAL A 55 11.54 -1.40 -8.79
C VAL A 55 10.43 -0.81 -9.66
N ALA A 56 10.44 -1.09 -10.97
CA ALA A 56 9.41 -0.59 -11.89
C ALA A 56 8.03 -1.18 -11.55
N GLY A 57 7.95 -2.50 -11.36
CA GLY A 57 6.76 -3.20 -10.89
C GLY A 57 6.29 -2.72 -9.53
N LEU A 58 7.22 -2.37 -8.62
CA LEU A 58 6.87 -1.84 -7.31
C LEU A 58 6.14 -0.50 -7.41
N VAL A 59 6.65 0.40 -8.25
CA VAL A 59 6.01 1.70 -8.53
C VAL A 59 4.66 1.50 -9.23
N LEU A 60 4.55 0.53 -10.14
CA LEU A 60 3.29 0.20 -10.83
C LEU A 60 2.24 -0.35 -9.86
N LEU A 61 2.62 -1.24 -8.95
CA LEU A 61 1.74 -1.78 -7.91
C LEU A 61 1.23 -0.67 -6.98
N ALA A 62 2.12 0.21 -6.51
CA ALA A 62 1.74 1.36 -5.69
C ALA A 62 0.76 2.29 -6.43
N ARG A 63 1.02 2.56 -7.72
CA ARG A 63 0.14 3.37 -8.58
C ARG A 63 -1.24 2.73 -8.74
N ASP A 64 -1.30 1.41 -8.94
CA ASP A 64 -2.57 0.71 -9.12
C ASP A 64 -3.40 0.75 -7.82
N LEU A 65 -2.77 0.60 -6.65
CA LEU A 65 -3.41 0.83 -5.35
C LEU A 65 -3.91 2.28 -5.20
N LEU A 66 -3.11 3.27 -5.60
CA LEU A 66 -3.51 4.69 -5.56
C LEU A 66 -4.74 4.95 -6.44
N ARG A 67 -4.72 4.47 -7.67
CA ARG A 67 -5.82 4.63 -8.65
C ARG A 67 -7.12 4.00 -8.17
N ALA A 68 -7.06 2.82 -7.56
CA ALA A 68 -8.23 2.15 -6.98
C ALA A 68 -8.84 2.94 -5.80
N ASN A 69 -8.13 3.93 -5.27
CA ASN A 69 -8.51 4.72 -4.10
C ASN A 69 -8.66 6.22 -4.40
N VAL A 70 -8.72 6.61 -5.68
CA VAL A 70 -9.09 7.96 -6.08
C VAL A 70 -10.60 8.11 -5.85
N PRO A 71 -11.05 9.03 -4.98
CA PRO A 71 -12.47 9.28 -4.80
C PRO A 71 -13.09 9.79 -6.11
N PRO A 72 -14.36 9.44 -6.40
CA PRO A 72 -15.05 10.02 -7.55
C PRO A 72 -15.14 11.54 -7.44
N ALA A 73 -15.27 12.23 -8.57
CA ALA A 73 -15.24 13.70 -8.65
C ALA A 73 -16.38 14.41 -7.89
N ALA A 74 -17.48 13.71 -7.59
CA ALA A 74 -18.54 14.21 -6.71
C ALA A 74 -18.15 14.02 -5.24
N PRO A 75 -18.63 14.87 -4.29
CA PRO A 75 -18.24 14.78 -2.89
C PRO A 75 -18.73 13.46 -2.28
N ALA A 76 -17.91 12.42 -2.36
CA ALA A 76 -18.10 11.16 -1.69
C ALA A 76 -17.80 11.37 -0.21
N THR A 77 -18.79 11.83 0.55
CA THR A 77 -18.71 11.88 2.01
C THR A 77 -18.47 10.46 2.53
N GLY A 78 -17.26 10.17 3.01
CA GLY A 78 -16.96 8.95 3.77
C GLY A 78 -16.38 7.76 3.00
N ALA A 79 -15.95 7.92 1.74
CA ALA A 79 -15.22 6.85 1.05
C ALA A 79 -13.86 6.59 1.75
N ARG A 80 -13.76 5.48 2.48
CA ARG A 80 -12.50 5.07 3.12
C ARG A 80 -11.64 4.31 2.12
N ARG A 81 -10.33 4.60 2.14
CA ARG A 81 -9.34 3.86 1.35
C ARG A 81 -9.35 2.37 1.76
N ARG A 82 -9.15 1.50 0.77
CA ARG A 82 -9.04 0.06 0.90
C ARG A 82 -7.95 -0.48 -0.03
N THR A 83 -7.08 -1.31 0.51
CA THR A 83 -6.01 -2.02 -0.22
C THR A 83 -6.18 -3.54 -0.19
N THR A 84 -7.20 -4.03 0.53
CA THR A 84 -7.55 -5.47 0.56
C THR A 84 -8.26 -5.98 -0.70
N GLY A 85 -8.67 -5.09 -1.61
CA GLY A 85 -9.22 -5.46 -2.92
C GLY A 85 -8.13 -5.89 -3.90
N VAL A 86 -7.49 -7.03 -3.66
CA VAL A 86 -6.45 -7.61 -4.51
C VAL A 86 -6.70 -9.09 -4.74
N ARG A 87 -6.27 -9.63 -5.87
CA ARG A 87 -6.31 -11.08 -6.17
C ARG A 87 -4.96 -11.58 -6.69
N PRO A 88 -4.64 -12.87 -6.53
CA PRO A 88 -3.49 -13.47 -7.21
C PRO A 88 -3.60 -13.37 -8.73
N ASN A 89 -2.49 -12.99 -9.38
CA ASN A 89 -2.32 -13.03 -10.83
C ASN A 89 -0.82 -13.14 -11.20
N PRO A 90 -0.33 -14.33 -11.61
CA PRO A 90 1.07 -14.55 -11.98
C PRO A 90 1.58 -13.69 -13.14
N GLY A 91 0.70 -13.17 -14.00
CA GLY A 91 1.07 -12.30 -15.12
C GLY A 91 1.26 -10.83 -14.75
N ARG A 92 1.19 -10.49 -13.45
CA ARG A 92 1.33 -9.12 -12.94
C ARG A 92 2.53 -9.04 -11.99
N PRO A 93 3.13 -7.84 -11.82
CA PRO A 93 4.23 -7.65 -10.86
C PRO A 93 3.89 -8.23 -9.49
N PHE A 94 4.84 -8.98 -8.92
CA PHE A 94 4.71 -9.70 -7.65
C PHE A 94 3.54 -10.70 -7.55
N GLY A 95 3.00 -11.13 -8.69
CA GLY A 95 1.93 -12.12 -8.73
C GLY A 95 0.58 -11.61 -8.21
N VAL A 96 0.36 -10.29 -8.18
CA VAL A 96 -0.85 -9.67 -7.62
C VAL A 96 -1.51 -8.68 -8.58
N GLU A 97 -2.84 -8.62 -8.52
CA GLU A 97 -3.65 -7.65 -9.26
C GLU A 97 -4.56 -6.86 -8.32
N VAL A 98 -4.50 -5.54 -8.42
CA VAL A 98 -5.39 -4.63 -7.71
C VAL A 98 -6.73 -4.58 -8.41
N LEU A 99 -7.79 -4.86 -7.67
CA LEU A 99 -9.16 -4.74 -8.14
C LEU A 99 -9.59 -3.29 -8.00
N VAL A 100 -9.86 -2.63 -9.12
CA VAL A 100 -10.50 -1.32 -9.11
C VAL A 100 -11.99 -1.56 -8.87
N PRO A 101 -12.62 -0.90 -7.88
CA PRO A 101 -14.06 -0.93 -7.76
C PRO A 101 -14.65 -0.48 -9.09
N ALA A 102 -15.51 -1.28 -9.70
CA ALA A 102 -16.34 -0.76 -10.78
C ALA A 102 -16.99 0.52 -10.24
N GLY A 103 -16.93 1.61 -11.01
CA GLY A 103 -17.64 2.83 -10.65
C GLY A 103 -19.11 2.52 -10.34
N PRO A 104 -19.83 3.43 -9.66
CA PRO A 104 -21.23 3.17 -9.35
C PRO A 104 -21.97 2.74 -10.63
N SER A 105 -22.55 1.53 -10.63
CA SER A 105 -23.51 1.17 -11.66
C SER A 105 -24.60 2.25 -11.66
N PRO A 106 -25.00 2.81 -12.81
CA PRO A 106 -26.12 3.73 -12.85
C PRO A 106 -27.37 2.97 -12.42
N GLY A 107 -27.86 3.21 -11.19
CA GLY A 107 -29.16 2.68 -10.77
C GLY A 107 -29.37 2.32 -9.29
N THR A 108 -28.34 2.22 -8.45
CA THR A 108 -28.57 1.76 -7.05
C THR A 108 -28.37 2.90 -6.05
N ALA A 109 -29.47 3.52 -5.62
CA ALA A 109 -29.47 4.45 -4.50
C ALA A 109 -29.03 3.74 -3.19
N PRO A 110 -28.25 4.39 -2.30
CA PRO A 110 -27.89 3.79 -1.03
C PRO A 110 -29.08 3.86 -0.07
N GLY A 111 -29.78 2.74 0.10
CA GLY A 111 -30.70 2.54 1.21
C GLY A 111 -29.94 2.67 2.53
N ARG A 112 -30.38 3.58 3.41
CA ARG A 112 -29.90 3.69 4.79
C ARG A 112 -30.66 2.71 5.67
N THR A 113 -30.00 1.66 6.12
CA THR A 113 -30.44 0.86 7.27
C THR A 113 -29.46 1.11 8.43
N PRO A 114 -29.91 1.73 9.55
CA PRO A 114 -29.14 1.73 10.77
C PRO A 114 -29.35 0.39 11.47
N GLY A 115 -28.39 -0.51 11.30
CA GLY A 115 -28.34 -1.81 11.95
C GLY A 115 -26.94 -2.07 12.49
N THR A 116 -26.86 -2.42 13.76
CA THR A 116 -25.69 -2.81 14.54
C THR A 116 -24.80 -3.80 13.77
N ALA A 117 -23.61 -3.39 13.31
CA ALA A 117 -22.73 -4.26 12.51
C ALA A 117 -21.56 -4.80 13.36
N PRO A 118 -21.56 -6.09 13.75
CA PRO A 118 -20.36 -6.76 14.25
C PRO A 118 -19.42 -7.06 13.07
N GLY A 119 -18.11 -6.86 13.27
CA GLY A 119 -17.05 -7.35 12.37
C GLY A 119 -16.84 -6.56 11.07
N ARG A 120 -16.38 -5.31 11.17
CA ARG A 120 -15.97 -4.53 9.98
C ARG A 120 -14.78 -5.20 9.28
N THR A 121 -14.95 -5.63 8.03
CA THR A 121 -13.84 -6.20 7.23
C THR A 121 -12.65 -5.23 7.21
N PRO A 122 -11.44 -5.69 7.56
CA PRO A 122 -10.24 -4.86 7.51
C PRO A 122 -10.04 -4.20 6.14
N SER A 123 -9.63 -2.93 6.15
CA SER A 123 -9.43 -2.14 4.92
C SER A 123 -8.01 -2.20 4.39
N TYR A 124 -7.05 -2.57 5.24
CA TYR A 124 -5.62 -2.63 4.95
C TYR A 124 -5.05 -3.98 5.39
N TRP A 125 -3.99 -4.47 4.75
CA TRP A 125 -3.37 -5.75 5.06
C TRP A 125 -2.47 -5.71 6.29
N VAL A 126 -1.74 -4.61 6.50
CA VAL A 126 -0.87 -4.37 7.67
C VAL A 126 -0.92 -2.95 8.19
N TYR A 127 -1.22 -1.95 7.35
CA TYR A 127 -1.22 -0.56 7.78
C TYR A 127 -2.24 -0.31 8.90
N GLY A 128 -1.78 0.32 10.00
CA GLY A 128 -2.62 0.64 11.14
C GLY A 128 -3.06 -0.57 11.98
N HIS A 129 -2.46 -1.74 11.73
CA HIS A 129 -2.68 -2.92 12.57
C HIS A 129 -1.92 -2.77 13.89
N ASP A 130 -2.54 -2.11 14.87
CA ASP A 130 -2.11 -2.17 16.27
C ASP A 130 -2.69 -3.44 16.92
N ARG A 131 -1.80 -4.31 17.41
CA ARG A 131 -2.16 -5.59 18.07
C ARG A 131 -3.08 -6.52 17.25
N THR A 132 -3.21 -6.27 15.96
CA THR A 132 -3.99 -7.08 15.01
C THR A 132 -3.06 -7.81 14.05
N PRO A 133 -3.34 -9.07 13.71
CA PRO A 133 -2.42 -9.87 12.91
C PRO A 133 -2.41 -9.44 11.43
N CYS A 134 -1.33 -9.80 10.74
CA CYS A 134 -1.19 -9.61 9.29
C CYS A 134 -2.32 -10.35 8.56
N LEU A 135 -3.01 -9.70 7.61
CA LEU A 135 -4.09 -10.36 6.89
C LEU A 135 -3.61 -11.42 5.89
N ARG A 136 -2.33 -11.39 5.51
CA ARG A 136 -1.74 -12.36 4.58
C ARG A 136 -1.43 -13.69 5.26
N CYS A 137 -0.72 -13.67 6.39
CA CYS A 137 -0.24 -14.90 7.06
C CYS A 137 -0.79 -15.11 8.48
N ARG A 138 -1.55 -14.16 9.03
CA ARG A 138 -2.01 -14.13 10.43
C ARG A 138 -0.91 -14.00 11.50
N GLY A 139 0.34 -13.84 11.10
CA GLY A 139 1.47 -13.57 11.99
C GLY A 139 1.43 -12.14 12.57
N PRO A 140 2.30 -11.84 13.56
CA PRO A 140 2.37 -10.52 14.17
C PRO A 140 2.79 -9.44 13.17
N VAL A 141 2.14 -8.27 13.27
CA VAL A 141 2.59 -7.04 12.61
C VAL A 141 3.52 -6.31 13.56
N ARG A 142 4.69 -5.90 13.06
CA ARG A 142 5.66 -5.05 13.75
C ARG A 142 5.37 -3.58 13.45
N GLN A 143 5.72 -2.74 14.40
CA GLN A 143 5.53 -1.30 14.31
C GLN A 143 6.73 -0.58 14.92
N GLU A 144 7.23 0.43 14.23
CA GLU A 144 8.34 1.26 14.69
C GLU A 144 8.26 2.67 14.12
N ASP A 145 8.93 3.62 14.77
CA ASP A 145 9.17 4.94 14.18
C ASP A 145 10.31 4.80 13.16
N TYR A 146 10.06 5.22 11.93
CA TYR A 146 10.89 4.84 10.80
C TYR A 146 11.28 6.03 9.93
N GLY A 147 12.60 6.18 9.71
CA GLY A 147 13.21 7.31 9.02
C GLY A 147 13.66 8.43 9.96
N SER A 148 14.42 9.38 9.41
CA SER A 148 14.81 10.61 10.10
C SER A 148 13.76 11.72 9.86
N PRO A 149 13.79 12.83 10.63
CA PRO A 149 12.94 13.99 10.34
C PRO A 149 13.09 14.52 8.90
N GLU A 150 14.28 14.39 8.30
CA GLU A 150 14.55 14.79 6.91
C GLU A 150 13.86 13.89 5.88
N ASP A 151 13.49 12.66 6.29
CA ASP A 151 12.81 11.66 5.46
C ASP A 151 11.28 11.66 5.64
N ASP A 152 10.73 12.69 6.28
CA ASP A 152 9.34 12.73 6.75
C ASP A 152 9.02 11.50 7.63
N ALA A 153 9.77 11.31 8.72
CA ALA A 153 9.62 10.17 9.61
C ALA A 153 8.15 9.84 9.92
N ARG A 154 7.73 8.62 9.57
CA ARG A 154 6.39 8.09 9.85
C ARG A 154 6.51 6.71 10.48
N ARG A 155 5.55 6.42 11.35
CA ARG A 155 5.33 5.07 11.86
C ARG A 155 5.19 4.07 10.72
N LEU A 156 5.93 2.98 10.78
CA LEU A 156 5.89 1.88 9.82
C LEU A 156 5.08 0.73 10.42
N TRP A 157 4.30 0.04 9.59
CA TRP A 157 3.68 -1.25 9.91
C TRP A 157 4.11 -2.28 8.88
N TRP A 158 4.61 -3.42 9.33
CA TRP A 158 5.13 -4.46 8.45
C TRP A 158 5.05 -5.86 9.07
N CYS A 159 5.08 -6.90 8.25
CA CYS A 159 5.01 -8.28 8.70
C CYS A 159 6.33 -9.02 8.44
N PRO A 160 7.12 -9.38 9.47
CA PRO A 160 8.41 -10.04 9.31
C PRO A 160 8.32 -11.47 8.75
N HIS A 161 7.11 -12.04 8.71
CA HIS A 161 6.90 -13.36 8.12
C HIS A 161 6.69 -13.30 6.61
N CYS A 162 6.01 -12.26 6.13
CA CYS A 162 5.66 -12.08 4.72
C CYS A 162 6.68 -11.25 3.94
N GLN A 163 7.47 -10.46 4.65
CA GLN A 163 8.42 -9.51 4.07
C GLN A 163 9.83 -9.98 4.45
N ARG A 164 10.63 -10.29 3.44
CA ARG A 164 12.01 -10.77 3.58
C ARG A 164 12.91 -9.99 2.63
#